data_AF-A0A966NZU3-F1
#
_entry.id   AF-A0A966NZU3-F1
#
_cell.length_a   1.000
_cell.length_b   1.000
_cell.length_c   1.000
_cell.angle_alpha   90.00
_cell.angle_beta   90.00
_cell.angle_gamma   90.00
#
_symmetry.space_group_name_H-M   'P 1'
#
loop_
_entity.id
_entity.type
_entity.pdbx_description
1 polymer ?
#
loop_
_entity_poly.entity_id
_entity_poly.type
_entity_poly.pdbx_seq_one_letter_code
_entity_poly.pdbx_strand_id
1 'polypeptide(L)'
;GLRAEPTGAPRAWHADVIATAKRDLKVDERLDGEGGFTVYGRLMPAADSLRLGGLPLGLAQGIKLKRAVKCGEALRWSDVRVDAGDSTVRFRKAMELSMGEELASA
;
A
#
# COMPACT_ATOMS: atom_id res chain seq x y z
N GLY A 1 8.19 14.13 -24.13
CA GLY A 1 7.23 14.43 -25.21
C GLY A 1 7.70 15.64 -26.01
N LEU A 2 6.98 16.01 -27.08
CA LEU A 2 7.36 17.09 -28.02
C LEU A 2 7.69 18.44 -27.36
N ARG A 3 7.09 18.74 -26.19
CA ARG A 3 7.26 20.00 -25.46
C ARG A 3 8.25 19.94 -24.29
N ALA A 4 8.81 18.77 -23.98
CA ALA A 4 9.68 18.55 -22.80
C ALA A 4 9.08 19.01 -21.44
N GLU A 5 7.77 19.22 -21.34
CA GLU A 5 7.06 19.64 -20.12
C GLU A 5 6.32 18.46 -19.46
N PRO A 6 6.18 18.45 -18.12
CA PRO A 6 5.30 17.51 -17.43
C PRO A 6 3.84 17.72 -17.84
N THR A 7 3.11 16.62 -18.07
CA THR A 7 1.67 16.66 -18.35
C THR A 7 0.81 16.71 -17.08
N GLY A 8 1.40 16.45 -15.91
CA GLY A 8 0.75 16.51 -14.61
C GLY A 8 1.72 16.16 -13.49
N ALA A 9 1.39 16.59 -12.27
CA ALA A 9 2.11 16.24 -11.05
C ALA A 9 1.11 16.12 -9.89
N PRO A 10 1.33 15.16 -8.95
CA PRO A 10 0.52 15.09 -7.74
C PRO A 10 0.69 16.36 -6.91
N ARG A 11 -0.40 16.85 -6.32
CA ARG A 11 -0.40 18.04 -5.46
C ARG A 11 -0.50 17.71 -3.97
N ALA A 12 -1.18 16.62 -3.64
CA ALA A 12 -1.43 16.17 -2.28
C ALA A 12 -1.78 14.68 -2.28
N TRP A 13 -1.63 14.04 -1.12
CA TRP A 13 -1.99 12.65 -0.91
C TRP A 13 -3.39 12.54 -0.31
N HIS A 14 -4.43 12.63 -1.15
CA HIS A 14 -5.83 12.56 -0.69
C HIS A 14 -6.37 11.14 -0.58
N ALA A 15 -5.84 10.23 -1.38
CA ALA A 15 -6.32 8.85 -1.46
C ALA A 15 -5.15 7.88 -1.59
N ASP A 16 -5.41 6.64 -1.20
CA ASP A 16 -4.47 5.55 -1.26
C ASP A 16 -5.14 4.29 -1.82
N VAL A 17 -4.33 3.42 -2.45
CA VAL A 17 -4.80 2.14 -2.99
C VAL A 17 -4.11 1.02 -2.22
N ILE A 18 -4.85 0.38 -1.33
CA ILE A 18 -4.34 -0.68 -0.46
C ILE A 18 -4.66 -2.06 -1.01
N ALA A 19 -3.72 -2.98 -0.77
CA ALA A 19 -3.90 -4.39 -1.06
C ALA A 19 -5.05 -4.96 -0.22
N THR A 20 -6.03 -5.57 -0.88
CA THR A 20 -7.17 -6.24 -0.26
C THR A 20 -7.24 -7.68 -0.76
N ALA A 21 -7.41 -8.64 0.15
CA ALA A 21 -7.35 -10.06 -0.18
C ALA A 21 -8.51 -10.46 -1.12
N LYS A 22 -8.18 -11.16 -2.23
CA LYS A 22 -9.16 -11.70 -3.18
C LYS A 22 -9.81 -13.00 -2.70
N ARG A 23 -9.17 -13.67 -1.74
CA ARG A 23 -9.58 -14.94 -1.13
C ARG A 23 -8.96 -15.05 0.25
N ASP A 24 -9.29 -16.11 0.99
CA ASP A 24 -8.56 -16.45 2.20
C ASP A 24 -7.08 -16.75 1.86
N LEU A 25 -6.19 -16.06 2.57
CA LEU A 25 -4.73 -16.19 2.45
C LEU A 25 -4.17 -16.82 3.72
N LYS A 26 -3.15 -17.66 3.56
CA LYS A 26 -2.53 -18.41 4.66
C LYS A 26 -1.30 -17.70 5.19
N VAL A 27 -0.94 -18.00 6.44
CA VAL A 27 0.38 -17.64 6.97
C VAL A 27 1.47 -18.16 6.03
N ASP A 28 2.56 -17.39 5.90
CA ASP A 28 3.70 -17.70 5.04
C ASP A 28 3.40 -17.74 3.52
N GLU A 29 2.17 -17.47 3.08
CA GLU A 29 1.86 -17.32 1.67
C GLU A 29 2.50 -16.05 1.09
N ARG A 30 2.91 -16.09 -0.18
CA ARG A 30 3.50 -14.94 -0.89
C ARG A 30 2.44 -14.27 -1.74
N LEU A 31 2.32 -12.95 -1.60
CA LEU A 31 1.42 -12.13 -2.41
C LEU A 31 1.99 -12.03 -3.84
N ASP A 32 1.12 -12.19 -4.83
CA ASP A 32 1.46 -12.08 -6.25
C ASP A 32 1.24 -10.67 -6.82
N GLY A 33 0.70 -9.73 -6.04
CA GLY A 33 0.61 -8.31 -6.38
C GLY A 33 -0.57 -7.95 -7.28
N GLU A 34 -0.44 -6.82 -7.99
CA GLU A 34 -1.45 -6.35 -8.94
C GLU A 34 -1.64 -7.33 -10.11
N GLY A 35 -2.87 -7.50 -10.57
CA GLY A 35 -3.20 -8.43 -11.67
C GLY A 35 -3.18 -9.92 -11.30
N GLY A 36 -2.66 -10.28 -10.11
CA GLY A 36 -2.60 -11.66 -9.62
C GLY A 36 -3.90 -12.20 -9.00
N PHE A 37 -3.78 -13.27 -8.22
CA PHE A 37 -4.88 -14.00 -7.58
C PHE A 37 -4.97 -13.78 -6.07
N THR A 38 -3.96 -13.17 -5.44
CA THR A 38 -3.95 -12.98 -3.98
C THR A 38 -4.63 -11.70 -3.54
N VAL A 39 -4.42 -10.58 -4.24
CA VAL A 39 -4.90 -9.25 -3.83
C VAL A 39 -5.44 -8.42 -5.00
N TYR A 40 -6.30 -7.46 -4.69
CA TYR A 40 -6.71 -6.36 -5.56
C TYR A 40 -6.51 -5.02 -4.86
N GLY A 41 -6.46 -3.93 -5.64
CA GLY A 41 -6.41 -2.57 -5.11
C GLY A 41 -7.78 -2.08 -4.68
N ARG A 42 -7.88 -1.58 -3.45
CA ARG A 42 -9.07 -0.87 -2.97
C ARG A 42 -8.71 0.59 -2.68
N LEU A 43 -9.36 1.51 -3.38
CA LEU A 43 -9.24 2.95 -3.13
C LEU A 43 -9.87 3.30 -1.79
N MET A 44 -9.20 4.14 -1.00
CA MET A 44 -9.78 4.79 0.17
C MET A 44 -9.12 6.14 0.47
N PRO A 45 -9.72 7.00 1.32
CA PRO A 45 -9.07 8.21 1.79
C PRO A 45 -7.69 7.92 2.41
N ALA A 46 -6.71 8.78 2.13
CA ALA A 46 -5.34 8.57 2.63
C ALA A 46 -5.27 8.53 4.15
N ALA A 47 -6.05 9.39 4.83
CA ALA A 47 -6.15 9.41 6.30
C ALA A 47 -6.65 8.05 6.86
N ASP A 48 -7.63 7.43 6.21
CA ASP A 48 -8.13 6.11 6.61
C ASP A 48 -7.10 5.00 6.36
N SER A 49 -6.39 5.05 5.23
CA SER A 49 -5.31 4.10 4.92
C SER A 49 -4.18 4.19 5.96
N LEU A 50 -3.77 5.42 6.31
CA LEU A 50 -2.72 5.68 7.29
C LEU A 50 -3.13 5.18 8.68
N ARG A 51 -4.35 5.50 9.12
CA ARG A 51 -4.91 5.03 10.40
C ARG A 51 -5.04 3.51 10.47
N LEU A 52 -5.38 2.87 9.34
CA LEU A 52 -5.41 1.41 9.22
C LEU A 52 -4.00 0.78 9.25
N GLY A 53 -2.96 1.55 8.88
CA GLY A 53 -1.63 1.03 8.59
C GLY A 53 -1.62 0.16 7.32
N GLY A 54 -2.40 0.55 6.31
CA GLY A 54 -2.64 -0.22 5.10
C GLY A 54 -1.38 -0.50 4.28
N LEU A 55 -1.28 -1.72 3.74
CA LEU A 55 -0.21 -2.11 2.81
C LEU A 55 -0.55 -1.59 1.39
N PRO A 56 0.27 -0.75 0.77
CA PRO A 56 0.00 -0.22 -0.57
C PRO A 56 0.06 -1.34 -1.61
N LEU A 57 -0.90 -1.36 -2.55
CA LEU A 57 -0.94 -2.40 -3.58
C LEU A 57 0.37 -2.47 -4.39
N GLY A 58 0.90 -1.31 -4.78
CA GLY A 58 2.14 -1.22 -5.57
C GLY A 58 3.38 -1.77 -4.86
N LEU A 59 3.30 -2.02 -3.55
CA LEU A 59 4.38 -2.60 -2.75
C LEU A 59 4.08 -4.04 -2.32
N ALA A 60 2.91 -4.58 -2.64
CA ALA A 60 2.48 -5.89 -2.15
C ALA A 60 3.16 -7.06 -2.88
N GLN A 61 3.71 -6.85 -4.07
CA GLN A 61 4.24 -7.93 -4.90
C GLN A 61 5.41 -8.65 -4.22
N GLY A 62 5.33 -9.99 -4.19
CA GLY A 62 6.37 -10.83 -3.67
C GLY A 62 6.50 -10.81 -2.14
N ILE A 63 5.65 -10.08 -1.41
CA ILE A 63 5.76 -9.98 0.04
C ILE A 63 5.14 -11.22 0.72
N LYS A 64 5.76 -11.70 1.81
CA LYS A 64 5.30 -12.89 2.55
C LYS A 64 4.42 -12.52 3.73
N LEU A 65 3.31 -13.24 3.93
CA LEU A 65 2.41 -13.03 5.06
C LEU A 65 2.98 -13.52 6.40
N LYS A 66 2.72 -12.75 7.46
CA LYS A 66 2.99 -13.09 8.87
C LYS A 66 1.84 -13.83 9.54
N ARG A 67 0.61 -13.65 9.05
CA ARG A 67 -0.61 -14.29 9.55
C ARG A 67 -1.59 -14.60 8.41
N ALA A 68 -2.61 -15.38 8.69
CA ALA A 68 -3.74 -15.54 7.78
C ALA A 68 -4.55 -14.24 7.65
N VAL A 69 -5.11 -14.01 6.46
CA VAL A 69 -5.92 -12.84 6.11
C VAL A 69 -7.18 -13.33 5.38
N LYS A 70 -8.36 -12.83 5.76
CA LYS A 70 -9.63 -13.30 5.17
C LYS A 70 -9.94 -12.61 3.86
N CYS A 71 -10.72 -13.27 3.00
CA CYS A 71 -11.23 -12.67 1.77
C CYS A 71 -11.91 -11.32 2.05
N GLY A 72 -11.57 -10.29 1.27
CA GLY A 72 -12.11 -8.94 1.42
C GLY A 72 -11.45 -8.10 2.52
N GLU A 73 -10.58 -8.67 3.36
CA GLU A 73 -9.83 -7.94 4.37
C GLU A 73 -8.70 -7.13 3.71
N ALA A 74 -8.56 -5.86 4.11
CA ALA A 74 -7.41 -5.05 3.70
C ALA A 74 -6.17 -5.44 4.49
N LEU A 75 -5.07 -5.63 3.75
CA LEU A 75 -3.78 -5.97 4.32
C LEU A 75 -3.14 -4.74 4.94
N ARG A 76 -2.43 -4.97 6.04
CA ARG A 76 -1.68 -3.95 6.78
C ARG A 76 -0.19 -4.24 6.71
N TRP A 77 0.64 -3.23 6.98
CA TRP A 77 2.07 -3.39 7.20
C TRP A 77 2.39 -4.44 8.27
N SER A 78 1.53 -4.58 9.29
CA SER A 78 1.67 -5.60 10.35
C SER A 78 1.48 -7.02 9.86
N ASP A 79 0.78 -7.22 8.75
CA ASP A 79 0.39 -8.55 8.26
C ASP A 79 1.47 -9.19 7.40
N VAL A 80 2.52 -8.43 7.06
CA VAL A 80 3.53 -8.81 6.09
C VAL A 80 4.96 -8.67 6.57
N ARG A 81 5.85 -9.49 6.01
CA ARG A 81 7.31 -9.39 6.18
C ARG A 81 7.86 -8.45 5.13
N VAL A 82 8.32 -7.28 5.58
CA VAL A 82 8.84 -6.22 4.71
C VAL A 82 10.29 -5.99 5.05
N ASP A 83 11.12 -5.84 4.02
CA ASP A 83 12.50 -5.41 4.18
C ASP A 83 12.55 -3.90 4.42
N ALA A 84 13.02 -3.49 5.60
CA ALA A 84 13.19 -2.07 5.93
C ALA A 84 14.39 -1.43 5.20
N GLY A 85 15.28 -2.22 4.61
CA GLY A 85 16.37 -1.76 3.76
C GLY A 85 15.93 -1.38 2.35
N ASP A 86 14.77 -1.87 1.89
CA ASP A 86 14.23 -1.58 0.56
C ASP A 86 13.95 -0.08 0.40
N SER A 87 14.52 0.53 -0.64
CA SER A 87 14.43 1.97 -0.87
C SER A 87 13.01 2.45 -1.13
N THR A 88 12.17 1.62 -1.77
CA THR A 88 10.77 1.93 -2.07
C THR A 88 9.93 1.90 -0.80
N VAL A 89 10.15 0.91 0.06
CA VAL A 89 9.52 0.82 1.38
C VAL A 89 9.91 2.02 2.24
N ARG A 90 11.21 2.34 2.30
CA ARG A 90 11.72 3.50 3.05
C ARG A 90 11.11 4.80 2.56
N PHE A 91 11.04 5.00 1.24
CA PHE A 91 10.43 6.19 0.66
C PHE A 91 8.95 6.31 1.02
N ARG A 92 8.18 5.23 0.87
CA ARG A 92 6.77 5.20 1.26
C ARG A 92 6.58 5.50 2.75
N LYS A 93 7.44 4.97 3.62
CA LYS A 93 7.38 5.25 5.07
C LYS A 93 7.73 6.70 5.39
N ALA A 94 8.72 7.29 4.72
CA ALA A 94 9.04 8.70 4.84
C ALA A 94 7.87 9.59 4.37
N MET A 95 7.21 9.22 3.27
CA MET A 95 6.00 9.89 2.77
C MET A 95 4.84 9.80 3.77
N GLU A 96 4.58 8.62 4.35
CA GLU A 96 3.55 8.42 5.39
C GLU A 96 3.80 9.32 6.62
N LEU A 97 5.07 9.50 7.01
CA LEU A 97 5.45 10.37 8.12
C LEU A 97 5.25 11.86 7.75
N SER A 98 5.84 12.33 6.65
CA SER A 98 5.83 13.75 6.30
C SER A 98 4.43 14.25 5.92
N MET A 99 3.67 13.45 5.17
CA MET A 99 2.35 13.84 4.67
C MET A 99 1.23 13.42 5.64
N GLY A 100 1.51 12.53 6.58
CA GLY A 100 0.56 12.13 7.63
C GLY A 100 0.26 13.27 8.61
N GLU A 101 1.25 14.13 8.89
CA GLU A 101 1.07 15.34 9.69
C GLU A 101 0.08 16.32 9.01
N GLU A 102 0.22 16.51 7.70
CA GLU A 102 -0.69 17.35 6.90
C GLU A 102 -2.12 16.78 6.92
N LEU A 103 -2.29 15.47 6.78
CA LEU A 103 -3.58 14.79 6.82
C LEU A 103 -4.27 14.87 8.19
N ALA A 104 -3.52 14.94 9.29
CA ALA A 104 -4.07 15.09 10.64
C ALA A 104 -4.54 16.53 10.94
N SER A 105 -4.06 17.50 10.15
CA SER A 105 -4.35 18.93 10.30
C SER A 105 -5.49 19.45 9.42
N ALA A 106 -6.02 18.62 8.53
CA ALA A 106 -7.08 18.92 7.57
C ALA A 106 -8.43 18.33 8.00
#